data_AF-A0A959PH57-F1
#
_entry.id   AF-A0A959PH57-F1
#
_cell.length_a   1.000
_cell.length_b   1.000
_cell.length_c   1.000
_cell.angle_alpha   90.00
_cell.angle_beta   90.00
_cell.angle_gamma   90.00
#
_symmetry.space_group_name_H-M   'P 1'
#
loop_
_entity.id
_entity.type
_entity.pdbx_description
1 polymer ?
#
loop_
_entity_poly.entity_id
_entity_poly.type
_entity_poly.pdbx_seq_one_letter_code
_entity_poly.pdbx_strand_id
1 'polypeptide(L)'
;MLEILKHAHSGFRWIVLILLITTIVTAFSKKKAGNTMKSEDKKLPLFTLIATHIQLILGIILYFISPYVVFAADTMKDSLKRFYTVEHILLMLIAITLITIGYSKGKKAASWKTIFNYYLIGLILILLSIPWPFRGLSAGWF
;
A
#
# COMPACT_ATOMS: atom_id res chain seq x y z
N MET A 1 -13.73 19.89 0.38
CA MET A 1 -12.44 19.47 -0.22
C MET A 1 -11.80 18.34 0.59
N LEU A 2 -11.52 18.52 1.89
CA LEU A 2 -10.93 17.49 2.75
C LEU A 2 -11.73 16.17 2.79
N GLU A 3 -13.04 16.25 3.02
CA GLU A 3 -13.89 15.04 3.13
C GLU A 3 -13.96 14.25 1.81
N ILE A 4 -14.03 14.93 0.67
CA ILE A 4 -13.98 14.29 -0.66
C ILE A 4 -12.67 13.53 -0.83
N LEU A 5 -11.54 14.14 -0.46
CA LEU A 5 -10.23 13.51 -0.61
C LEU A 5 -10.03 12.34 0.35
N LYS A 6 -10.53 12.46 1.60
CA LYS A 6 -10.52 11.36 2.58
C LYS A 6 -11.29 10.16 2.06
N HIS A 7 -12.51 10.36 1.59
CA HIS A 7 -13.33 9.29 1.00
C HIS A 7 -12.69 8.71 -0.25
N ALA A 8 -12.08 9.54 -1.11
CA ALA A 8 -11.35 9.08 -2.28
C ALA A 8 -10.19 8.16 -1.87
N HIS A 9 -9.34 8.58 -0.92
CA HIS A 9 -8.22 7.77 -0.46
C HIS A 9 -8.65 6.49 0.27
N SER A 10 -9.65 6.58 1.14
CA SER A 10 -10.16 5.44 1.91
C SER A 10 -10.89 4.43 1.02
N GLY A 11 -11.68 4.90 0.05
CA GLY A 11 -12.30 4.06 -0.97
C GLY A 11 -11.29 3.43 -1.92
N PHE A 12 -10.33 4.20 -2.43
CA PHE A 12 -9.33 3.73 -3.41
C PHE A 12 -8.39 2.66 -2.82
N ARG A 13 -8.18 2.67 -1.49
CA ARG A 13 -7.49 1.60 -0.77
C ARG A 13 -8.04 0.21 -1.13
N TRP A 14 -9.36 0.06 -1.26
CA TRP A 14 -9.97 -1.23 -1.59
C TRP A 14 -9.59 -1.70 -3.00
N ILE A 15 -9.48 -0.79 -3.96
CA ILE A 15 -8.99 -1.08 -5.31
C ILE A 15 -7.54 -1.57 -5.24
N VAL A 16 -6.69 -0.88 -4.46
CA VAL A 16 -5.29 -1.31 -4.24
C VAL A 16 -5.22 -2.70 -3.62
N LEU A 17 -6.01 -2.96 -2.58
CA LEU A 17 -6.01 -4.27 -1.90
C LEU A 17 -6.45 -5.39 -2.84
N ILE A 18 -7.51 -5.18 -3.63
CA ILE A 18 -7.99 -6.18 -4.60
C ILE A 18 -6.90 -6.49 -5.64
N LEU A 19 -6.28 -5.45 -6.23
CA LEU A 19 -5.21 -5.63 -7.21
C LEU A 19 -3.98 -6.32 -6.61
N LEU A 20 -3.60 -5.93 -5.38
CA LEU A 20 -2.45 -6.49 -4.67
C LEU A 20 -2.67 -7.97 -4.33
N ILE A 21 -3.82 -8.32 -3.78
CA ILE A 21 -4.20 -9.72 -3.48
C ILE A 21 -4.25 -10.54 -4.76
N THR A 22 -4.91 -10.04 -5.81
CA THR A 22 -5.01 -10.73 -7.12
C THR A 22 -3.62 -10.99 -7.71
N THR A 23 -2.71 -10.02 -7.61
CA THR A 23 -1.32 -10.18 -8.05
C THR A 23 -0.58 -11.23 -7.23
N ILE A 24 -0.74 -11.23 -5.91
CA ILE A 24 -0.09 -12.21 -5.02
C ILE A 24 -0.58 -13.62 -5.32
N VAL A 25 -1.90 -13.82 -5.45
CA VAL A 25 -2.49 -15.14 -5.78
C VAL A 25 -2.00 -15.60 -7.15
N THR A 26 -2.00 -14.72 -8.16
CA THR A 26 -1.51 -15.06 -9.50
C THR A 26 -0.02 -15.44 -9.47
N ALA A 27 0.81 -14.63 -8.80
CA ALA A 27 2.24 -14.87 -8.69
C ALA A 27 2.54 -16.18 -7.93
N PHE A 28 1.76 -16.49 -6.89
CA PHE A 28 1.87 -17.75 -6.15
C PHE A 28 1.56 -18.95 -7.06
N SER A 29 0.44 -18.91 -7.78
CA SER A 29 0.01 -19.98 -8.68
C SER A 29 1.02 -20.21 -9.81
N LYS A 30 1.49 -19.13 -10.46
CA LYS A 30 2.46 -19.22 -11.56
C LYS A 30 3.83 -19.68 -11.07
N LYS A 31 4.27 -19.23 -9.90
CA LYS A 31 5.50 -19.71 -9.23
C LYS A 31 5.42 -21.21 -8.93
N LYS A 32 4.31 -21.69 -8.37
CA LYS A 32 4.11 -23.11 -8.03
C LYS A 32 4.11 -23.99 -9.29
N ALA A 33 3.57 -23.48 -10.39
CA ALA A 33 3.58 -24.16 -11.70
C ALA A 33 4.93 -24.11 -12.42
N GLY A 34 5.97 -23.48 -11.86
CA GLY A 34 7.28 -23.36 -12.50
C GLY A 34 7.31 -22.45 -13.74
N ASN A 35 6.27 -21.64 -13.94
CA ASN A 35 6.18 -20.74 -15.10
C ASN A 35 7.17 -19.58 -14.96
N THR A 36 7.69 -19.11 -16.09
CA THR A 36 8.38 -17.82 -16.19
C THR A 36 7.38 -16.73 -16.58
N MET A 37 7.72 -15.47 -16.30
CA MET A 37 6.83 -14.33 -16.53
C MET A 37 6.88 -13.90 -18.00
N LYS A 38 5.76 -13.99 -18.72
CA LYS A 38 5.65 -13.53 -20.12
C LYS A 38 5.41 -12.02 -20.18
N SER A 39 5.43 -11.43 -21.38
CA SER A 39 5.21 -9.99 -21.55
C SER A 39 3.79 -9.55 -21.13
N GLU A 40 2.77 -10.35 -21.45
CA GLU A 40 1.37 -10.07 -21.09
C GLU A 40 1.13 -10.13 -19.58
N ASP A 41 1.83 -11.05 -18.91
CA ASP A 41 1.75 -11.27 -17.46
C ASP A 41 2.23 -10.07 -16.63
N LYS A 42 3.01 -9.15 -17.23
CA LYS A 42 3.55 -7.96 -16.55
C LYS A 42 2.48 -6.91 -16.26
N LYS A 43 1.33 -6.96 -16.94
CA LYS A 43 0.26 -5.96 -16.84
C LYS A 43 -0.36 -5.92 -15.45
N LEU A 44 -0.68 -7.07 -14.86
CA LEU A 44 -1.34 -7.13 -13.55
C LEU A 44 -0.45 -6.57 -12.42
N PRO A 45 0.84 -6.98 -12.26
CA PRO A 45 1.75 -6.35 -11.32
C PRO A 45 1.97 -4.85 -11.58
N LEU A 46 1.96 -4.42 -12.85
CA LEU A 46 2.08 -3.01 -13.23
C LEU A 46 0.86 -2.20 -12.79
N PHE A 47 -0.36 -2.68 -13.02
CA PHE A 47 -1.57 -2.00 -12.55
C PHE A 47 -1.61 -1.89 -11.03
N THR A 48 -1.18 -2.94 -10.33
CA THR A 48 -1.02 -2.90 -8.87
C THR A 48 -0.02 -1.81 -8.46
N LEU A 49 1.13 -1.74 -9.13
CA LEU A 49 2.14 -0.70 -8.87
C LEU A 49 1.53 0.70 -9.06
N ILE A 50 0.88 0.94 -10.20
CA ILE A 50 0.26 2.23 -10.54
C ILE A 50 -0.80 2.61 -9.50
N ALA A 51 -1.73 1.70 -9.18
CA ALA A 51 -2.75 1.95 -8.17
C ALA A 51 -2.13 2.27 -6.80
N THR A 52 -1.08 1.56 -6.39
CA THR A 52 -0.39 1.84 -5.13
C THR A 52 0.26 3.23 -5.13
N HIS A 53 0.77 3.71 -6.27
CA HIS A 53 1.34 5.07 -6.38
C HIS A 53 0.25 6.15 -6.41
N ILE A 54 -0.90 5.90 -7.05
CA ILE A 54 -2.05 6.81 -6.96
C ILE A 54 -2.50 6.94 -5.51
N GLN A 55 -2.59 5.82 -4.78
CA GLN A 55 -2.91 5.82 -3.35
C GLN A 55 -1.90 6.62 -2.54
N LEU A 56 -0.60 6.51 -2.84
CA LEU A 56 0.45 7.32 -2.21
C LEU A 56 0.21 8.81 -2.44
N ILE A 57 -0.06 9.23 -3.68
CA ILE A 57 -0.28 10.65 -4.01
C ILE A 57 -1.49 11.18 -3.23
N LEU A 58 -2.61 10.46 -3.23
CA LEU A 58 -3.78 10.82 -2.43
C LEU A 58 -3.43 10.91 -0.94
N GLY A 59 -2.62 9.98 -0.43
CA GLY A 59 -2.19 9.93 0.97
C GLY A 59 -1.26 11.08 1.35
N ILE A 60 -0.32 11.46 0.48
CA ILE A 60 0.57 12.60 0.69
C ILE A 60 -0.23 13.90 0.71
N ILE A 61 -1.17 14.09 -0.21
CA ILE A 61 -2.02 15.28 -0.19
C ILE A 61 -2.80 15.34 1.13
N LEU A 62 -3.39 14.22 1.58
CA LEU A 62 -4.07 14.13 2.87
C LEU A 62 -3.12 14.41 4.05
N TYR A 63 -1.89 13.92 4.00
CA TYR A 63 -0.91 14.12 5.06
C TYR A 63 -0.66 15.60 5.35
N PHE A 64 -0.63 16.45 4.32
CA PHE A 64 -0.41 17.89 4.49
C PHE A 64 -1.64 18.69 4.94
N ILE A 65 -2.85 18.16 4.76
CA ILE A 65 -4.10 18.87 5.09
C ILE A 65 -4.86 18.25 6.27
N SER A 66 -4.42 17.10 6.78
CA SER A 66 -5.10 16.35 7.82
C SER A 66 -4.91 17.02 9.19
N PRO A 67 -5.98 17.18 9.99
CA PRO A 67 -5.87 17.71 11.35
C PRO A 67 -5.16 16.74 12.32
N TYR A 68 -5.00 15.47 11.95
CA TYR A 68 -4.32 14.47 12.77
C TYR A 68 -2.80 14.47 12.58
N VAL A 69 -2.30 15.12 11.52
CA VAL A 69 -0.86 15.27 11.29
C VAL A 69 -0.41 16.54 11.98
N VAL A 70 0.24 16.37 13.13
CA VAL A 70 0.71 17.48 13.97
C VAL A 70 2.19 17.28 14.28
N PHE A 71 3.00 18.32 14.05
CA PHE A 71 4.41 18.36 14.40
C PHE A 71 4.61 19.22 15.65
N ALA A 72 4.47 18.63 16.82
CA ALA A 72 4.65 19.28 18.11
C ALA A 72 5.38 18.35 19.09
N ALA A 73 5.92 18.90 20.18
CA ALA A 73 6.69 18.14 21.16
C ALA A 73 5.86 17.03 21.86
N ASP A 74 4.55 17.21 21.94
CA ASP A 74 3.59 16.27 22.51
C ASP A 74 3.08 15.23 21.52
N THR A 75 3.35 15.36 20.20
CA THR A 75 2.87 14.44 19.16
C THR A 75 3.21 12.99 19.48
N MET A 76 4.41 12.73 19.99
CA MET A 76 4.85 11.36 20.31
C MET A 76 4.14 10.76 21.53
N LYS A 77 3.55 11.59 22.40
CA LYS A 77 2.81 11.16 23.59
C LYS A 77 1.38 10.76 23.26
N ASP A 78 0.79 11.39 22.26
CA ASP A 78 -0.56 11.09 21.76
C ASP A 78 -0.50 9.96 20.72
N SER A 79 -1.12 8.82 21.01
CA SER A 79 -1.09 7.65 20.12
C SER A 79 -1.74 7.90 18.76
N LEU A 80 -2.78 8.75 18.70
CA LEU A 80 -3.49 9.05 17.46
C LEU A 80 -2.62 9.96 16.59
N LYS A 81 -2.10 11.06 17.14
CA LYS A 81 -1.21 11.97 16.40
C LYS A 81 0.08 11.26 15.97
N ARG A 82 0.70 10.46 16.85
CA ARG A 82 1.90 9.68 16.52
C ARG A 82 1.66 8.72 15.36
N PHE A 83 0.51 8.04 15.34
CA PHE A 83 0.17 7.12 14.28
C PHE A 83 0.09 7.82 12.91
N TYR A 84 -0.69 8.89 12.80
CA TYR A 84 -0.88 9.59 11.51
C TYR A 84 0.35 10.37 11.07
N THR A 85 1.05 11.02 11.99
CA THR A 85 2.26 11.80 11.68
C THR A 85 3.45 10.92 11.33
N VAL A 86 3.62 9.73 11.95
CA VAL A 86 4.86 8.95 11.82
C VAL A 86 4.59 7.53 11.35
N GLU A 87 3.87 6.74 12.14
CA GLU A 87 3.82 5.28 11.96
C GLU A 87 3.15 4.89 10.64
N HIS A 88 2.03 5.54 10.31
CA HIS A 88 1.25 5.26 9.12
C HIS A 88 2.05 5.55 7.85
N ILE A 89 2.51 6.80 7.70
CA ILE A 89 3.24 7.24 6.51
C ILE A 89 4.54 6.45 6.33
N LEU A 90 5.28 6.17 7.40
CA LEU A 90 6.53 5.43 7.35
C LEU A 90 6.31 4.00 6.82
N LEU A 91 5.35 3.27 7.40
CA LEU A 91 5.05 1.90 6.96
C LEU A 91 4.51 1.86 5.53
N MET A 92 3.70 2.85 5.12
CA MET A 92 3.22 2.98 3.75
C MET A 92 4.38 3.17 2.76
N LEU A 93 5.31 4.09 3.04
CA LEU A 93 6.47 4.35 2.19
C LEU A 93 7.36 3.12 2.04
N ILE A 94 7.57 2.36 3.13
CA ILE A 94 8.33 1.10 3.08
C ILE A 94 7.58 0.08 2.20
N ALA A 95 6.27 -0.09 2.40
CA ALA A 95 5.48 -1.03 1.61
C ALA A 95 5.49 -0.71 0.12
N ILE A 96 5.30 0.57 -0.24
CA ILE A 96 5.32 1.04 -1.63
C ILE A 96 6.69 0.83 -2.26
N THR A 97 7.76 1.14 -1.52
CA THR A 97 9.13 0.90 -1.98
C THR A 97 9.37 -0.58 -2.28
N LEU A 98 8.90 -1.47 -1.41
CA LEU A 98 8.99 -2.93 -1.64
C LEU A 98 8.19 -3.35 -2.88
N ILE A 99 6.98 -2.83 -3.09
CA ILE A 99 6.18 -3.10 -4.29
C ILE A 99 6.93 -2.61 -5.55
N THR A 100 7.52 -1.42 -5.53
CA THR A 100 8.32 -0.87 -6.64
C THR A 100 9.55 -1.71 -6.97
N ILE A 101 10.29 -2.15 -5.94
CA ILE A 101 11.44 -3.05 -6.10
C ILE A 101 10.99 -4.40 -6.62
N GLY A 102 9.90 -4.95 -6.06
CA GLY A 102 9.30 -6.21 -6.47
C GLY A 102 8.95 -6.22 -7.95
N TYR A 103 8.25 -5.19 -8.43
CA TYR A 103 7.94 -5.03 -9.85
C TYR A 103 9.20 -4.89 -10.70
N SER A 104 10.11 -3.99 -10.30
CA SER A 104 11.31 -3.67 -11.08
C SER A 104 12.26 -4.85 -11.22
N LYS A 105 12.46 -5.63 -10.15
CA LYS A 105 13.28 -6.85 -10.17
C LYS A 105 12.53 -8.01 -10.81
N GLY A 106 11.26 -8.21 -10.47
CA GLY A 106 10.43 -9.29 -11.00
C GLY A 106 10.27 -9.22 -12.52
N LYS A 107 10.04 -8.03 -13.07
CA LYS A 107 9.92 -7.83 -14.53
C LYS A 107 11.23 -8.06 -15.29
N LYS A 108 12.37 -7.67 -14.70
CA LYS A 108 13.71 -7.81 -15.31
C LYS A 108 14.17 -9.26 -15.30
N ALA A 109 13.94 -9.96 -14.18
CA ALA A 109 14.33 -11.36 -14.01
C ALA A 109 13.25 -12.36 -14.48
N ALA A 110 12.14 -11.89 -15.06
CA ALA A 110 10.97 -12.71 -15.42
C ALA A 110 10.51 -13.68 -14.30
N SER A 111 10.56 -13.23 -13.05
CA SER A 111 10.44 -14.09 -11.86
C SER A 111 9.19 -13.79 -11.03
N TRP A 112 8.25 -14.74 -11.05
CA TRP A 112 7.06 -14.73 -10.19
C TRP A 112 7.39 -14.86 -8.70
N LYS A 113 8.48 -15.56 -8.36
CA LYS A 113 8.95 -15.67 -6.96
C LYS A 113 9.33 -14.29 -6.40
N THR A 114 9.97 -13.46 -7.21
CA THR A 114 10.33 -12.09 -6.81
C THR A 114 9.08 -11.24 -6.61
N ILE A 115 8.12 -11.27 -7.54
CA ILE A 115 6.84 -10.54 -7.37
C ILE A 115 6.13 -10.98 -6.10
N PHE A 116 5.93 -12.28 -5.91
CA PHE A 116 5.23 -12.83 -4.74
C PHE A 116 5.86 -12.39 -3.43
N ASN A 117 7.17 -12.56 -3.25
CA ASN A 117 7.84 -12.26 -1.99
C ASN A 117 7.73 -10.77 -1.61
N TYR A 118 8.02 -9.87 -2.55
CA TYR A 118 7.99 -8.43 -2.27
C TYR A 118 6.57 -7.91 -2.07
N TYR A 119 5.61 -8.37 -2.89
CA TYR A 119 4.22 -7.91 -2.80
C TYR A 119 3.54 -8.48 -1.55
N LEU A 120 3.88 -9.69 -1.12
CA LEU A 120 3.36 -10.27 0.13
C LEU A 120 3.82 -9.46 1.35
N ILE A 121 5.11 -9.12 1.43
CA ILE A 121 5.63 -8.28 2.52
C ILE A 121 4.96 -6.89 2.46
N GLY A 122 4.85 -6.30 1.27
CA GLY A 122 4.13 -5.04 1.07
C GLY A 122 2.68 -5.10 1.55
N LEU A 123 1.94 -6.18 1.23
CA LEU A 123 0.56 -6.38 1.70
C LEU A 123 0.48 -6.42 3.22
N ILE A 124 1.37 -7.18 3.89
CA ILE A 124 1.39 -7.28 5.35
C ILE A 124 1.60 -5.89 5.97
N LEU A 125 2.59 -5.13 5.49
CA LEU A 125 2.85 -3.77 5.98
C LEU A 125 1.66 -2.83 5.74
N ILE A 126 1.00 -2.94 4.58
CA ILE A 126 -0.20 -2.16 4.28
C ILE A 126 -1.33 -2.51 5.27
N LEU A 127 -1.64 -3.78 5.47
CA LEU A 127 -2.68 -4.22 6.39
C LEU A 127 -2.39 -3.79 7.84
N LEU A 128 -1.14 -3.83 8.27
CA LEU A 128 -0.73 -3.39 9.61
C LEU A 128 -0.81 -1.86 9.79
N SER A 129 -0.63 -1.10 8.73
CA SER A 129 -0.61 0.36 8.78
C SER A 129 -1.96 0.99 8.41
N ILE A 130 -2.95 0.24 7.97
CA ILE A 130 -4.31 0.77 7.81
C ILE A 130 -4.92 1.06 9.21
N PRO A 131 -5.49 2.28 9.42
CA PRO A 131 -6.22 2.59 10.64
C PRO A 131 -7.61 1.94 10.58
N TRP A 132 -7.67 0.64 10.85
CA TRP A 132 -8.96 -0.06 10.86
C TRP A 132 -9.89 0.49 11.96
N PRO A 133 -11.22 0.46 11.76
CA PRO A 133 -12.17 1.00 12.74
C PRO A 133 -12.04 0.37 14.13
N PHE A 134 -11.68 -0.92 14.21
CA PHE A 134 -11.46 -1.64 15.45
C PHE A 134 -10.18 -1.26 16.21
N ARG A 135 -9.32 -0.38 15.64
CA ARG A 135 -8.09 0.10 16.29
C ARG A 135 -8.29 1.36 17.13
N GLY A 136 -9.49 1.97 17.10
CA GLY A 136 -9.76 3.23 17.82
C GLY A 136 -9.00 4.45 17.26
N LEU A 137 -8.53 4.39 16.01
CA LEU A 137 -7.73 5.44 15.36
C LEU A 137 -8.59 6.46 14.58
N SER A 138 -9.84 6.69 15.02
CA SER A 138 -10.79 7.64 14.42
C SER A 138 -10.98 7.52 12.89
N ALA A 139 -10.86 6.32 12.34
CA ALA A 139 -11.03 6.04 10.91
C ALA A 139 -12.18 5.06 10.67
N GLY A 140 -12.91 5.29 9.58
CA GLY A 140 -13.97 4.43 9.10
C GLY A 140 -13.49 3.37 8.10
N TRP A 141 -14.43 2.58 7.60
CA TRP A 141 -14.19 1.66 6.48
C TRP A 141 -14.04 2.39 5.13
N PHE A 142 -14.55 3.62 5.06
CA PHE A 142 -14.59 4.53 3.91
C PHE A 142 -14.33 5.98 4.35
#